data_AF-A0A4Y2PKT8-F1
#
_entry.id   AF-A0A4Y2PKT8-F1
#
_cell.length_a   1.000
_cell.length_b   1.000
_cell.length_c   1.000
_cell.angle_alpha   90.00
_cell.angle_beta   90.00
_cell.angle_gamma   90.00
#
_symmetry.space_group_name_H-M   'P 1'
#
loop_
_entity.id
_entity.type
_entity.pdbx_description
1 polymer ?
#
loop_
_entity_poly.entity_id
_entity_poly.type
_entity_poly.pdbx_seq_one_letter_code
_entity_poly.pdbx_strand_id
1 'polypeptide(L)'
;MAIEAASSLHRPIKIWTDSLSSLMAILNPKSHHSIVRGIQTLLLSHKHIHVRWLKAHVGYLGNECADQLAKEAITKGDPFLLPKPLSHLKAEIKSAALSI
;
A
#
# COMPACT_ATOMS: atom_id res chain seq x y z
N MET A 1 4.05 9.87 0.03
CA MET A 1 3.13 8.79 0.49
C MET A 1 1.91 9.40 1.19
N ALA A 2 0.73 8.73 1.21
CA ALA A 2 -0.50 9.30 1.78
C ALA A 2 -0.37 9.77 3.25
N ILE A 3 0.40 9.04 4.06
CA ILE A 3 0.66 9.38 5.47
C ILE A 3 1.49 10.68 5.59
N GLU A 4 2.47 10.89 4.69
CA GLU A 4 3.29 12.11 4.67
C GLU A 4 2.50 13.33 4.17
N ALA A 5 1.57 13.13 3.23
CA ALA A 5 0.66 14.20 2.85
C ALA A 5 -0.26 14.57 4.02
N ALA A 6 -0.80 13.56 4.71
CA ALA A 6 -1.70 13.73 5.85
C ALA A 6 -1.01 14.34 7.08
N SER A 7 0.27 14.10 7.31
CA SER A 7 0.98 14.60 8.49
C SER A 7 1.00 16.13 8.58
N SER A 8 0.99 16.82 7.44
CA SER A 8 0.98 18.28 7.37
C SER A 8 -0.34 18.94 7.80
N LEU A 9 -1.44 18.19 7.82
CA LEU A 9 -2.79 18.74 7.95
C LEU A 9 -3.22 18.94 9.41
N HIS A 10 -2.41 18.51 10.39
CA HIS A 10 -2.56 18.74 11.84
C HIS A 10 -4.00 18.59 12.39
N ARG A 11 -4.82 17.72 11.78
CA ARG A 11 -6.20 17.44 12.16
C ARG A 11 -6.44 15.93 12.17
N PRO A 12 -7.45 15.43 12.88
CA PRO A 12 -7.79 14.01 12.83
C PRO A 12 -8.08 13.55 11.39
N ILE A 13 -7.34 12.55 10.92
CA ILE A 13 -7.45 12.01 9.55
C ILE A 13 -7.69 10.50 9.62
N LYS A 14 -8.57 10.02 8.75
CA LYS A 14 -8.80 8.60 8.52
C LYS A 14 -8.35 8.26 7.11
N ILE A 15 -7.30 7.43 7.01
CA ILE A 15 -6.84 6.86 5.76
C ILE A 15 -7.50 5.49 5.61
N TRP A 16 -8.17 5.28 4.49
CA TRP A 16 -8.80 4.00 4.18
C TRP A 16 -7.96 3.27 3.12
N THR A 17 -7.76 1.98 3.33
CA THR A 17 -7.11 1.08 2.37
C THR A 17 -7.98 -0.14 2.15
N ASP A 18 -8.02 -0.64 0.93
CA ASP A 18 -8.68 -1.89 0.58
C ASP A 18 -7.73 -3.11 0.62
N SER A 19 -6.43 -2.86 0.68
CA SER A 19 -5.39 -3.87 0.84
C SER A 19 -5.30 -4.37 2.29
N LEU A 20 -6.02 -5.46 2.57
CA LEU A 20 -5.97 -6.13 3.87
C LEU A 20 -4.55 -6.60 4.21
N SER A 21 -3.80 -7.10 3.23
CA SER A 21 -2.42 -7.56 3.41
C SER A 21 -1.49 -6.43 3.85
N SER A 22 -1.61 -5.25 3.24
CA SER A 22 -0.84 -4.07 3.63
C SER A 22 -1.18 -3.63 5.07
N LEU A 23 -2.46 -3.62 5.43
CA LEU A 23 -2.86 -3.30 6.81
C LEU A 23 -2.28 -4.31 7.81
N MET A 24 -2.37 -5.61 7.52
CA MET A 24 -1.82 -6.66 8.40
C MET A 24 -0.31 -6.57 8.53
N ALA A 25 0.40 -6.25 7.44
CA ALA A 25 1.85 -6.03 7.48
C ALA A 25 2.20 -4.84 8.39
N ILE A 26 1.48 -3.72 8.28
CA ILE A 26 1.68 -2.52 9.12
C ILE A 26 1.35 -2.81 10.58
N LEU A 27 0.29 -3.57 10.85
CA LEU A 27 -0.13 -3.93 12.22
C LEU A 27 0.79 -4.96 12.88
N ASN A 28 1.62 -5.68 12.13
CA ASN A 28 2.55 -6.66 12.68
C ASN A 28 3.77 -5.96 13.34
N PRO A 29 3.87 -5.91 14.67
CA PRO A 29 4.96 -5.23 15.36
C PRO A 29 6.31 -5.94 15.19
N LYS A 30 6.29 -7.22 14.78
CA LYS A 30 7.51 -8.04 14.57
C LYS A 30 8.05 -7.91 13.15
N SER A 31 7.46 -7.06 12.31
CA SER A 31 7.97 -6.88 10.94
C SER A 31 9.39 -6.28 10.96
N HIS A 32 10.30 -6.96 10.26
CA HIS A 32 11.65 -6.47 10.02
C HIS A 32 11.79 -5.72 8.70
N HIS A 33 10.72 -5.66 7.90
CA HIS A 33 10.75 -5.00 6.60
C HIS A 33 10.90 -3.48 6.76
N SER A 34 11.91 -2.90 6.11
CA SER A 34 12.27 -1.48 6.24
C SER A 34 11.10 -0.54 5.95
N ILE A 35 10.35 -0.79 4.86
CA ILE A 35 9.16 0.00 4.50
C ILE A 35 8.09 -0.05 5.58
N VAL A 36 7.82 -1.24 6.14
CA VAL A 36 6.81 -1.41 7.20
C VAL A 36 7.23 -0.64 8.45
N ARG A 37 8.50 -0.73 8.86
CA ARG A 37 9.04 0.03 9.99
C ARG A 37 8.96 1.54 9.77
N GLY A 38 9.23 2.00 8.54
CA GLY A 38 9.08 3.40 8.16
C GLY A 38 7.64 3.89 8.33
N ILE A 39 6.67 3.12 7.82
CA ILE A 39 5.24 3.42 7.96
C ILE A 39 4.82 3.41 9.44
N GLN A 40 5.22 2.39 10.20
CA GLN A 40 4.93 2.29 11.63
C GLN A 40 5.46 3.51 12.40
N THR A 41 6.71 3.91 12.14
CA THR A 41 7.31 5.11 12.75
C THR A 41 6.51 6.36 12.43
N LEU A 42 6.12 6.55 11.16
CA LEU A 42 5.32 7.70 10.74
C LEU A 42 3.96 7.75 11.46
N LEU A 43 3.28 6.62 11.60
CA LEU A 43 2.00 6.54 12.31
C LEU A 43 2.15 6.81 13.81
N LEU A 44 3.23 6.33 14.42
CA LEU A 44 3.54 6.59 15.84
C LEU A 44 3.82 8.08 16.10
N SER A 45 4.54 8.74 15.19
CA SER A 45 4.82 10.18 15.27
C SER A 45 3.58 11.04 15.02
N HIS A 46 2.62 10.58 14.22
CA HIS A 46 1.43 11.32 13.82
C HIS A 46 0.14 10.64 14.32
N LYS A 47 -0.07 10.65 15.65
CA LYS A 47 -1.21 9.99 16.33
C LYS A 47 -2.60 10.45 15.89
N HIS A 48 -2.71 11.56 15.17
CA HIS A 48 -3.97 12.05 14.60
C HIS A 48 -4.39 11.29 13.33
N ILE A 49 -3.49 10.51 12.72
CA ILE A 49 -3.73 9.71 11.51
C ILE A 49 -4.14 8.30 11.92
N HIS A 50 -5.28 7.84 11.42
CA HIS A 50 -5.79 6.50 11.67
C HIS A 50 -5.94 5.75 10.35
N VAL A 51 -5.37 4.54 10.27
CA VAL A 51 -5.56 3.65 9.11
C VAL A 51 -6.70 2.68 9.39
N ARG A 52 -7.55 2.45 8.39
CA ARG A 52 -8.70 1.54 8.44
C ARG A 52 -8.79 0.73 7.15
N TRP A 53 -9.34 -0.47 7.26
CA TRP A 53 -9.65 -1.30 6.10
C TRP A 53 -11.07 -1.02 5.62
N LEU A 54 -11.24 -0.96 4.30
CA LEU A 54 -12.55 -1.03 3.64
C LEU A 54 -12.54 -2.17 2.62
N LYS A 55 -13.71 -2.67 2.25
CA LYS A 55 -13.82 -3.73 1.25
C LYS A 55 -13.64 -3.16 -0.16
N ALA A 56 -12.75 -3.74 -0.95
CA ALA A 56 -12.57 -3.39 -2.36
C ALA A 56 -13.83 -3.68 -3.19
N HIS A 57 -14.02 -2.91 -4.27
CA HIS A 57 -15.00 -3.17 -5.35
C HIS A 57 -16.46 -3.36 -4.91
N VAL A 58 -16.90 -2.59 -3.92
CA VAL A 58 -18.31 -2.56 -3.48
C VAL A 58 -19.02 -1.23 -3.78
N GLY A 59 -18.50 -0.44 -4.72
CA GLY A 59 -19.13 0.83 -5.12
C GLY A 59 -18.64 2.07 -4.35
N TYR A 60 -17.56 1.98 -3.58
CA TYR A 60 -17.00 3.15 -2.91
C TYR A 60 -16.26 4.04 -3.92
N LEU A 61 -16.89 5.13 -4.34
CA LEU A 61 -16.34 6.07 -5.33
C LEU A 61 -14.90 6.51 -5.03
N GLY A 62 -14.58 6.79 -3.77
CA GLY A 62 -13.23 7.18 -3.35
C GLY A 62 -12.19 6.08 -3.57
N ASN A 63 -12.54 4.81 -3.33
CA ASN A 63 -11.64 3.68 -3.56
C ASN A 63 -11.47 3.42 -5.06
N GLU A 64 -12.56 3.45 -5.81
CA GLU A 64 -12.53 3.26 -7.26
C GLU A 64 -11.72 4.35 -7.97
N CYS A 65 -11.85 5.59 -7.50
CA CYS A 65 -11.02 6.71 -7.95
C CYS A 65 -9.53 6.48 -7.61
N ALA A 66 -9.22 6.03 -6.39
CA ALA A 66 -7.85 5.71 -6.00
C ALA A 66 -7.24 4.59 -6.86
N ASP A 67 -8.00 3.52 -7.14
CA ASP A 67 -7.60 2.42 -8.02
C ASP A 67 -7.34 2.90 -9.45
N GLN A 68 -8.21 3.76 -9.97
CA GLN A 68 -8.06 4.33 -11.30
C GLN A 68 -6.81 5.22 -11.39
N LEU A 69 -6.58 6.07 -10.39
CA LEU A 69 -5.38 6.90 -10.31
C LEU A 69 -4.11 6.05 -10.22
N ALA A 70 -4.14 4.94 -9.46
CA ALA A 70 -3.01 4.01 -9.38
C ALA A 70 -2.71 3.33 -10.72
N LYS A 71 -3.75 2.91 -11.46
CA LYS A 71 -3.59 2.35 -12.83
C LYS A 71 -3.00 3.37 -13.78
N GLU A 72 -3.49 4.61 -13.76
CA GLU A 72 -2.97 5.68 -14.61
C GLU A 72 -1.51 6.00 -14.31
N ALA A 73 -1.13 6.02 -13.03
CA ALA A 73 0.25 6.27 -12.62
C ALA A 73 1.23 5.22 -13.19
N ILE A 74 0.82 3.95 -13.28
CA ILE A 74 1.64 2.89 -13.88
C ILE A 74 1.80 3.11 -15.40
N THR A 75 0.78 3.62 -16.08
CA THR A 75 0.83 3.87 -17.53
C THR A 75 1.60 5.14 -17.92
N LYS A 76 1.62 6.14 -17.03
CA LYS A 76 2.23 7.46 -17.26
C LYS A 76 3.64 7.58 -16.65
N GLY A 77 4.04 6.63 -15.80
CA GLY A 77 5.35 6.62 -15.15
C GLY A 77 6.48 6.23 -16.09
N ASP A 78 7.72 6.44 -15.63
CA ASP A 78 8.90 6.02 -16.38
C ASP A 78 8.89 4.50 -16.61
N PRO A 79 9.19 4.03 -17.84
CA PRO A 79 9.25 2.60 -18.12
C PRO A 79 10.25 1.91 -17.21
N PHE A 80 9.78 1.05 -16.32
CA PHE A 80 10.66 0.17 -15.55
C PHE A 80 11.13 -0.97 -16.46
N LEU A 81 12.39 -0.92 -16.87
CA LEU A 81 13.02 -2.02 -17.61
C LEU A 81 13.16 -3.22 -16.68
N LEU A 82 12.41 -4.27 -16.96
CA LEU A 82 12.52 -5.51 -16.20
C LEU A 82 13.89 -6.16 -16.46
N PRO A 83 14.70 -6.44 -15.43
CA PRO A 83 16.00 -7.10 -15.60
C PRO A 83 15.88 -8.57 -16.01
N LYS A 84 14.70 -9.17 -15.87
CA LYS A 84 14.40 -10.55 -16.25
C LYS A 84 13.11 -10.63 -17.09
N PRO A 85 12.97 -11.64 -17.97
CA PRO A 85 11.73 -11.87 -18.70
C PRO A 85 10.52 -12.04 -17.77
N LEU A 86 9.37 -11.56 -18.24
CA LEU A 86 8.11 -11.57 -17.50
C LEU A 86 7.66 -12.99 -17.09
N SER A 87 8.02 -14.00 -17.88
CA SER A 87 7.78 -15.43 -17.59
C SER A 87 8.54 -15.91 -16.35
N HIS A 88 9.79 -15.47 -16.17
CA HIS A 88 10.63 -15.84 -15.03
C HIS A 88 10.07 -15.26 -13.73
N LEU A 89 9.71 -13.97 -13.75
CA LEU A 89 9.08 -13.31 -12.61
C LEU A 89 7.74 -13.95 -12.24
N LYS A 90 6.91 -14.29 -13.22
CA LYS A 90 5.65 -15.02 -12.98
C LYS A 90 5.88 -16.38 -12.32
N ALA A 91 6.92 -17.11 -12.73
CA ALA A 91 7.27 -18.40 -12.14
C ALA A 91 7.74 -18.27 -10.69
N GLU A 92 8.61 -17.28 -10.40
CA GLU A 92 9.07 -16.98 -9.03
C GLU A 92 7.90 -16.59 -8.12
N ILE A 93 7.01 -15.69 -8.57
CA ILE A 93 5.84 -15.26 -7.78
C ILE A 93 4.91 -16.45 -7.52
N LYS A 94 4.63 -17.29 -8.52
CA LYS A 94 3.76 -18.46 -8.34
C LYS A 94 4.36 -19.47 -7.36
N SER A 95 5.67 -19.69 -7.42
CA SER A 95 6.38 -20.56 -6.47
C SER A 95 6.28 -20.02 -5.03
N ALA A 96 6.53 -18.73 -4.85
CA ALA A 96 6.46 -18.06 -3.55
C ALA A 96 5.03 -18.04 -2.96
N ALA A 97 4.02 -17.86 -3.80
CA ALA A 97 2.62 -17.87 -3.37
C ALA A 97 2.10 -19.26 -2.97
N LEU A 98 2.69 -20.33 -3.52
CA LEU A 98 2.35 -21.73 -3.21
C LEU A 98 3.13 -22.30 -2.01
N SER A 99 4.10 -21.55 -1.48
CA SER A 99 4.94 -21.97 -0.35
C SER A 99 4.49 -21.36 1.00
N ILE A 100 3.29 -20.79 1.03
CA ILE A 100 2.57 -20.28 2.23
C ILE A 100 1.41 -21.23 2.51
#